data_AF-A0A4P1RHA8-F1
#
_entry.id   AF-A0A4P1RHA8-F1
#
_cell.length_a   1.000
_cell.length_b   1.000
_cell.length_c   1.000
_cell.angle_alpha   90.00
_cell.angle_beta   90.00
_cell.angle_gamma   90.00
#
_symmetry.space_group_name_H-M   'P 1'
#
loop_
_entity.id
_entity.type
_entity.pdbx_description
1 polymer ?
#
loop_
_entity_poly.entity_id
_entity_poly.type
_entity_poly.pdbx_seq_one_letter_code
_entity_poly.pdbx_strand_id
1 'polypeptide(L)'
;MGTFIFFILFLVITFQSSIIKVNCANFQATEFCGTGPDIHYPFQIKGQQTQYEALPGFELLCKDNITTIHFPSYGDLVVKSISYDTKKIDLLDPRNCSQGVFMNLDLSHTPFKFYYFLKNFSYLNCSTNLSPRFIEVPCLSGSTYHVYTVDPALYVPSSCEIVKTVAIPFEYSPYVSDNSLGLRLTWDLPESEDNKTLAQTRDSHKARYIENC
;
A
#
# COMPACT_ATOMS: atom_id res chain seq x y z
N MET A 1 31.54 41.85 47.68
CA MET A 1 32.27 40.69 47.13
C MET A 1 31.48 39.39 47.30
N GLY A 2 30.91 39.09 48.47
CA GLY A 2 30.18 37.82 48.73
C GLY A 2 28.79 37.66 48.07
N THR A 3 28.06 38.76 47.81
CA THR A 3 26.73 38.73 47.19
C THR A 3 26.75 38.41 45.69
N PHE A 4 27.80 38.82 44.98
CA PHE A 4 28.00 38.50 43.57
C PHE A 4 28.36 37.02 43.34
N ILE A 5 29.07 36.40 44.28
CA ILE A 5 29.43 34.97 44.22
C ILE A 5 28.17 34.09 44.38
N PHE A 6 27.25 34.48 45.26
CA PHE A 6 25.97 33.78 45.43
C PHE A 6 25.08 33.84 44.19
N PHE A 7 25.04 34.98 43.49
CA PHE A 7 24.25 35.14 42.26
C PHE A 7 24.81 34.30 41.09
N ILE A 8 26.13 34.21 40.97
CA ILE A 8 26.80 33.37 39.97
C ILE A 8 26.57 31.89 40.26
N LEU A 9 26.66 31.45 41.52
CA LEU A 9 26.35 30.08 41.92
C LEU A 9 24.88 29.72 41.64
N PHE A 10 23.94 30.63 41.90
CA PHE A 10 22.52 30.41 41.62
C PHE A 10 22.24 30.27 40.12
N LEU A 11 22.88 31.10 39.28
CA LEU A 11 22.77 31.01 37.81
C LEU A 11 23.36 29.70 37.25
N VAL A 12 24.49 29.24 37.79
CA VAL A 12 25.12 27.97 37.39
C VAL A 12 24.28 26.75 37.80
N ILE A 13 23.58 26.82 38.94
CA ILE A 13 22.67 25.75 39.39
C ILE A 13 21.38 25.72 38.55
N THR A 14 20.86 26.88 38.11
CA THR A 14 19.69 26.91 37.20
C THR A 14 20.02 26.49 35.76
N PHE A 15 21.29 26.55 35.36
CA PHE A 15 21.75 26.08 34.04
C PHE A 15 22.05 24.57 33.98
N GLN A 16 21.99 23.88 35.11
CA GLN A 16 22.13 22.42 35.16
C GLN A 16 20.77 21.77 34.87
N SER A 17 20.61 21.42 33.59
CA SER A 17 20.11 20.10 33.20
C SER A 17 18.59 19.87 33.29
N SER A 18 17.81 20.61 32.52
CA SER A 18 16.64 19.99 31.90
C SER A 18 17.09 19.19 30.67
N ILE A 19 17.78 18.07 30.89
CA ILE A 19 17.89 17.05 29.84
C ILE A 19 16.53 16.37 29.80
N ILE A 20 15.64 16.87 28.94
CA ILE A 20 14.53 16.04 28.49
C ILE A 20 15.21 14.88 27.75
N LYS A 21 15.34 13.74 28.42
CA LYS A 21 15.53 12.48 27.72
C LYS A 21 14.28 12.28 26.89
N VAL A 22 14.30 12.78 25.66
CA VAL A 22 13.40 12.29 24.62
C VAL A 22 13.81 10.84 24.47
N ASN A 23 13.02 9.97 25.11
CA ASN A 23 13.16 8.55 24.91
C ASN A 23 12.69 8.32 23.47
N CYS A 24 13.63 8.28 22.52
CA CYS A 24 13.39 7.67 21.22
C CYS A 24 13.30 6.16 21.44
N ALA A 25 12.30 5.72 22.21
CA ALA A 25 11.71 4.44 21.96
C ALA A 25 10.99 4.61 20.63
N ASN A 26 11.72 4.46 19.52
CA ASN A 26 11.17 4.01 18.25
C ASN A 26 10.69 2.57 18.43
N PHE A 27 9.82 2.35 19.42
CA PHE A 27 9.03 1.16 19.49
C PHE A 27 7.94 1.42 18.47
N GLN A 28 8.23 1.07 17.22
CA GLN A 28 7.21 0.89 16.20
C GLN A 28 6.29 -0.19 16.78
N ALA A 29 5.26 0.24 17.52
CA ALA A 29 4.37 -0.65 18.22
C ALA A 29 3.84 -1.63 17.17
N THR A 30 4.25 -2.89 17.30
CA THR A 30 3.88 -3.89 16.32
C THR A 30 2.48 -4.33 16.69
N GLU A 31 1.56 -4.06 15.78
CA GLU A 31 0.19 -4.53 15.89
C GLU A 31 0.07 -5.90 15.24
N PHE A 32 -0.85 -6.70 15.77
CA PHE A 32 -1.10 -8.05 15.28
C PHE A 32 -2.60 -8.30 15.25
N CYS A 33 -3.06 -8.97 14.19
CA CYS A 33 -4.42 -9.45 14.06
C CYS A 33 -4.39 -10.97 13.92
N GLY A 34 -4.61 -11.69 15.03
CA GLY A 34 -4.56 -13.15 15.05
C GLY A 34 -3.22 -13.71 14.53
N THR A 35 -3.27 -14.46 13.43
CA THR A 35 -2.09 -15.02 12.74
C THR A 35 -1.70 -14.23 11.49
N GLY A 36 -2.19 -13.00 11.34
CA GLY A 36 -1.87 -12.10 10.24
C GLY A 36 -0.42 -11.59 10.30
N PRO A 37 -0.02 -10.78 9.31
CA PRO A 37 1.33 -10.21 9.29
C PRO A 37 1.53 -9.19 10.41
N ASP A 38 2.79 -8.96 10.77
CA ASP A 38 3.22 -7.88 11.64
C ASP A 38 2.83 -6.53 11.01
N ILE A 39 2.13 -5.69 11.78
CA ILE A 39 1.64 -4.39 11.33
C ILE A 39 2.47 -3.29 11.99
N HIS A 40 3.17 -2.53 11.16
CA HIS A 40 3.93 -1.34 11.50
C HIS A 40 3.52 -0.16 10.63
N TYR A 41 3.93 1.05 11.06
CA TYR A 41 3.83 2.26 10.25
C TYR A 41 4.34 2.03 8.81
N PRO A 42 3.62 2.47 7.76
CA PRO A 42 2.47 3.39 7.81
C PRO A 42 1.11 2.75 8.11
N PHE A 43 1.02 1.42 8.14
CA PHE A 43 -0.25 0.71 8.38
C PHE A 43 -0.64 0.72 9.84
N GLN A 44 -1.94 0.82 10.11
CA GLN A 44 -2.51 0.82 11.45
C GLN A 44 -3.87 0.14 11.46
N ILE A 45 -4.20 -0.61 12.52
CA ILE A 45 -5.52 -1.19 12.71
C ILE A 45 -6.51 -0.10 13.13
N LYS A 46 -7.59 0.04 12.35
CA LYS A 46 -8.64 1.01 12.62
C LYS A 46 -9.29 0.77 13.99
N GLY A 47 -9.41 1.85 14.77
CA GLY A 47 -10.02 1.81 16.10
C GLY A 47 -9.06 1.37 17.21
N GLN A 48 -7.82 1.04 16.89
CA GLN A 48 -6.78 0.82 17.88
C GLN A 48 -6.08 2.15 18.20
N GLN A 49 -5.80 2.39 19.48
CA GLN A 49 -5.18 3.63 19.93
C GLN A 49 -3.67 3.57 19.67
N THR A 50 -3.24 4.19 18.57
CA THR A 50 -1.83 4.30 18.18
C THR A 50 -1.19 5.55 18.77
N GLN A 51 0.14 5.53 18.92
CA GLN A 51 0.93 6.69 19.38
C GLN A 51 1.08 7.78 18.30
N TYR A 52 0.72 7.46 17.05
CA TYR A 52 0.89 8.31 15.88
C TYR A 52 -0.46 8.55 15.20
N GLU A 53 -0.60 9.68 14.51
CA GLU A 53 -1.81 9.95 13.73
C GLU A 53 -2.00 8.90 12.63
N ALA A 54 -3.25 8.48 12.42
CA ALA A 54 -3.59 7.54 11.36
C ALA A 54 -3.38 8.21 9.99
N LEU A 55 -2.63 7.54 9.12
CA LEU A 55 -2.37 8.05 7.79
C LEU A 55 -3.51 7.65 6.84
N PRO A 56 -4.17 8.61 6.15
CA PRO A 56 -5.28 8.30 5.26
C PRO A 56 -4.88 7.26 4.19
N GLY A 57 -5.72 6.24 4.03
CA GLY A 57 -5.49 5.16 3.06
C GLY A 57 -4.63 4.00 3.58
N PHE A 58 -4.01 4.11 4.77
CA PHE A 58 -3.23 3.01 5.38
C PHE A 58 -3.97 2.29 6.51
N GLU A 59 -5.27 2.56 6.68
CA GLU A 59 -6.12 1.90 7.65
C GLU A 59 -6.36 0.43 7.26
N LEU A 60 -6.04 -0.47 8.18
CA LEU A 60 -6.38 -1.89 8.11
C LEU A 60 -7.57 -2.17 9.02
N LEU A 61 -8.37 -3.16 8.66
CA LEU A 61 -9.43 -3.70 9.50
C LEU A 61 -8.99 -5.08 10.00
N CYS A 62 -9.17 -5.32 11.29
CA CYS A 62 -8.98 -6.64 11.89
C CYS A 62 -10.34 -7.18 12.31
N LYS A 63 -10.77 -8.29 11.69
CA LYS A 63 -12.01 -8.97 12.05
C LYS A 63 -11.82 -10.47 11.99
N ASP A 64 -12.23 -11.19 13.03
CA ASP A 64 -12.16 -12.66 13.10
C ASP A 64 -10.76 -13.22 12.77
N ASN A 65 -9.70 -12.57 13.28
CA ASN A 65 -8.29 -12.89 13.00
C ASN A 65 -7.85 -12.71 11.53
N ILE A 66 -8.64 -12.00 10.73
CA ILE A 66 -8.33 -11.69 9.34
C ILE A 66 -8.07 -10.18 9.22
N THR A 67 -6.90 -9.84 8.67
CA THR A 67 -6.53 -8.48 8.32
C THR A 67 -7.01 -8.16 6.91
N THR A 68 -7.76 -7.08 6.73
CA THR A 68 -8.19 -6.59 5.42
C THR A 68 -7.85 -5.12 5.23
N ILE A 69 -7.68 -4.71 3.98
CA ILE A 69 -7.60 -3.31 3.57
C ILE A 69 -8.80 -2.98 2.67
N HIS A 70 -9.43 -1.84 2.90
CA HIS A 70 -10.61 -1.40 2.15
C HIS A 70 -10.23 -0.46 1.01
N PHE A 71 -10.65 -0.79 -0.21
CA PHE A 71 -10.54 0.09 -1.37
C PHE A 71 -11.92 0.58 -1.81
N PRO A 72 -12.21 1.89 -1.83
CA PRO A 72 -13.54 2.40 -2.19
C PRO A 72 -14.05 1.96 -3.58
N SER A 73 -13.15 1.74 -4.53
CA SER A 73 -13.46 1.34 -5.90
C SER A 73 -13.77 -0.16 -6.07
N TYR A 74 -13.47 -1.00 -5.07
CA TYR A 74 -13.58 -2.45 -5.19
C TYR A 74 -14.20 -3.13 -3.96
N GLY A 75 -13.76 -2.75 -2.76
CA GLY A 75 -14.14 -3.37 -1.48
C GLY A 75 -12.93 -3.87 -0.69
N ASP A 76 -13.18 -4.83 0.18
CA ASP A 76 -12.17 -5.37 1.09
C ASP A 76 -11.30 -6.43 0.42
N LEU A 77 -9.98 -6.30 0.58
CA LEU A 77 -8.98 -7.27 0.18
C LEU A 77 -8.25 -7.80 1.41
N VAL A 78 -7.99 -9.10 1.45
CA VAL A 78 -7.27 -9.73 2.55
C VAL A 78 -5.79 -9.44 2.42
N VAL A 79 -5.17 -9.00 3.51
CA VAL A 79 -3.72 -8.79 3.58
C VAL A 79 -3.04 -10.12 3.88
N LYS A 80 -2.29 -10.64 2.91
CA LYS A 80 -1.51 -11.88 3.06
C LYS A 80 -0.18 -11.64 3.75
N SER A 81 0.54 -10.61 3.30
CA SER A 81 1.84 -10.23 3.87
C SER A 81 2.17 -8.79 3.55
N ILE A 82 2.96 -8.18 4.43
CA ILE A 82 3.52 -6.84 4.25
C ILE A 82 5.04 -6.96 4.37
N SER A 83 5.77 -6.42 3.39
CA SER A 83 7.22 -6.29 3.42
C SER A 83 7.57 -4.81 3.41
N TYR A 84 8.07 -4.33 4.54
CA TYR A 84 8.40 -2.92 4.75
C TYR A 84 9.66 -2.51 3.99
N ASP A 85 10.70 -3.35 3.98
CA ASP A 85 11.95 -3.10 3.26
C ASP A 85 11.75 -2.88 1.76
N THR A 86 10.84 -3.66 1.16
CA THR A 86 10.53 -3.59 -0.27
C THR A 86 9.29 -2.76 -0.59
N LYS A 87 8.66 -2.16 0.44
CA LYS A 87 7.36 -1.46 0.34
C LYS A 87 6.34 -2.23 -0.49
N LYS A 88 6.08 -3.48 -0.11
CA LYS A 88 5.21 -4.40 -0.86
C LYS A 88 4.13 -4.98 0.04
N ILE A 89 2.88 -4.91 -0.40
CA ILE A 89 1.74 -5.54 0.24
C ILE A 89 1.16 -6.59 -0.71
N ASP A 90 1.11 -7.83 -0.24
CA ASP A 90 0.52 -8.96 -0.94
C ASP A 90 -0.95 -9.08 -0.51
N LEU A 91 -1.86 -9.04 -1.48
CA LEU A 91 -3.29 -9.04 -1.24
C LEU A 91 -3.95 -10.27 -1.86
N LEU A 92 -5.06 -10.68 -1.27
CA LEU A 92 -5.92 -11.75 -1.78
C LEU A 92 -7.35 -11.22 -1.92
N ASP A 93 -7.96 -11.57 -3.06
CA ASP A 93 -9.39 -11.37 -3.25
C ASP A 93 -10.16 -12.47 -2.50
N PRO A 94 -11.12 -12.15 -1.62
CA PRO A 94 -11.94 -13.15 -0.94
C PRO A 94 -12.69 -14.09 -1.89
N ARG A 95 -12.95 -13.64 -3.12
CA ARG A 95 -13.60 -14.45 -4.18
C ARG A 95 -12.60 -15.27 -5.01
N ASN A 96 -11.32 -15.23 -4.64
CA ASN A 96 -10.22 -15.89 -5.33
C ASN A 96 -10.10 -15.50 -6.82
N CYS A 97 -10.34 -14.21 -7.15
CA CYS A 97 -10.33 -13.73 -8.52
C CYS A 97 -9.50 -12.45 -8.70
N SER A 98 -8.16 -12.59 -8.74
CA SER A 98 -7.24 -11.46 -8.92
C SER A 98 -7.49 -10.65 -10.19
N GLN A 99 -7.87 -11.31 -11.29
CA GLN A 99 -8.24 -10.64 -12.55
C GLN A 99 -9.51 -9.79 -12.39
N GLY A 100 -10.45 -10.22 -11.55
CA GLY A 100 -11.61 -9.39 -11.18
C GLY A 100 -11.20 -8.13 -10.41
N VAL A 101 -10.18 -8.22 -9.57
CA VAL A 101 -9.59 -7.05 -8.90
C VAL A 101 -8.92 -6.13 -9.92
N PHE A 102 -8.00 -6.65 -10.73
CA PHE A 102 -7.27 -5.85 -11.73
C PHE A 102 -8.19 -5.11 -12.69
N MET A 103 -9.31 -5.72 -13.08
CA MET A 103 -10.30 -5.09 -13.96
C MET A 103 -11.05 -3.90 -13.30
N ASN A 104 -11.26 -3.94 -11.98
CA ASN A 104 -12.22 -3.06 -11.30
C ASN A 104 -11.59 -2.12 -10.25
N LEU A 105 -10.40 -2.43 -9.75
CA LEU A 105 -9.71 -1.64 -8.74
C LEU A 105 -9.16 -0.35 -9.34
N ASP A 106 -9.61 0.78 -8.81
CA ASP A 106 -9.05 2.10 -9.08
C ASP A 106 -8.21 2.56 -7.88
N LEU A 107 -6.93 2.80 -8.13
CA LEU A 107 -5.92 3.22 -7.15
C LEU A 107 -5.61 4.73 -7.22
N SER A 108 -6.19 5.46 -8.18
CA SER A 108 -5.84 6.86 -8.46
C SER A 108 -6.03 7.82 -7.27
N HIS A 109 -6.92 7.47 -6.35
CA HIS A 109 -7.20 8.23 -5.12
C HIS A 109 -6.65 7.55 -3.86
N THR A 110 -5.64 6.70 -4.00
CA THR A 110 -5.03 5.94 -2.90
C THR A 110 -3.52 6.17 -2.89
N PRO A 111 -2.82 5.91 -1.76
CA PRO A 111 -1.36 5.98 -1.72
C PRO A 111 -0.69 4.77 -2.42
N PHE A 112 -1.47 3.87 -3.02
CA PHE A 112 -0.97 2.62 -3.59
C PHE A 112 -0.82 2.70 -5.10
N LYS A 113 0.11 1.89 -5.60
CA LYS A 113 0.33 1.61 -7.02
C LYS A 113 0.54 0.12 -7.18
N PHE A 114 0.33 -0.41 -8.38
CA PHE A 114 0.74 -1.79 -8.65
C PHE A 114 2.26 -1.93 -8.50
N TYR A 115 2.69 -3.01 -7.85
CA TYR A 115 4.11 -3.28 -7.61
C TYR A 115 4.87 -3.59 -8.91
N TYR A 116 4.17 -4.13 -9.91
CA TYR A 116 4.73 -4.53 -11.20
C TYR A 116 4.40 -3.53 -12.32
N PHE A 117 5.22 -3.54 -13.37
CA PHE A 117 4.98 -2.76 -14.57
C PHE A 117 3.65 -3.12 -15.23
N LEU A 118 2.93 -2.11 -15.68
CA LEU A 118 1.61 -2.25 -16.28
C LEU A 118 1.68 -2.30 -17.80
N LYS A 119 0.80 -3.09 -18.39
CA LYS A 119 0.49 -3.09 -19.82
C LYS A 119 -1.02 -3.08 -20.01
N ASN A 120 -1.48 -2.51 -21.11
CA ASN A 120 -2.90 -2.53 -21.43
C ASN A 120 -3.30 -3.94 -21.85
N PHE A 121 -4.38 -4.44 -21.26
CA PHE A 121 -5.04 -5.66 -21.67
C PHE A 121 -6.54 -5.39 -21.81
N SER A 122 -7.15 -6.03 -22.80
CA SER A 122 -8.59 -6.01 -23.01
C SER A 122 -9.20 -7.28 -22.44
N TYR A 123 -10.24 -7.12 -21.63
CA TYR A 123 -11.11 -8.21 -21.20
C TYR A 123 -12.17 -8.42 -22.27
N LEU A 124 -12.18 -9.61 -22.86
CA LEU A 124 -13.21 -10.03 -23.80
C LEU A 124 -14.23 -10.89 -23.06
N ASN A 125 -15.50 -10.73 -23.40
CA ASN A 125 -16.57 -11.64 -23.03
C ASN A 125 -17.13 -12.29 -24.30
N CYS A 126 -17.03 -13.61 -24.38
CA CYS A 126 -17.39 -14.37 -25.58
C CYS A 126 -18.54 -15.34 -25.31
N SER A 127 -19.44 -15.50 -26.28
CA SER A 127 -20.54 -16.48 -26.21
C SER A 127 -20.09 -17.92 -26.52
N THR A 128 -18.86 -18.09 -27.02
CA THR A 128 -18.27 -19.38 -27.36
C THR A 128 -16.81 -19.42 -26.94
N ASN A 129 -16.31 -20.60 -26.59
CA ASN A 129 -14.89 -20.81 -26.33
C ASN A 129 -14.02 -20.40 -27.53
N LEU A 130 -12.95 -19.68 -27.23
CA LEU A 130 -11.91 -19.36 -28.20
C LEU A 130 -10.95 -20.55 -28.40
N SER A 131 -10.04 -20.40 -29.37
CA SER A 131 -8.96 -21.34 -29.61
C SER A 131 -8.22 -21.67 -28.30
N PRO A 132 -7.76 -22.92 -28.08
CA PRO A 132 -7.00 -23.31 -26.88
C PRO A 132 -5.72 -22.52 -26.61
N ARG A 133 -5.29 -21.68 -27.56
CA ARG A 133 -4.19 -20.71 -27.37
C ARG A 133 -4.57 -19.58 -26.42
N PHE A 134 -5.86 -19.28 -26.28
CA PHE A 134 -6.37 -18.30 -25.34
C PHE A 134 -6.70 -19.00 -24.03
N ILE A 135 -6.21 -18.44 -22.93
CA ILE A 135 -6.48 -18.95 -21.60
C ILE A 135 -7.68 -18.21 -21.04
N GLU A 136 -8.75 -18.94 -20.79
CA GLU A 136 -9.96 -18.42 -20.16
C GLU A 136 -9.70 -18.05 -18.70
N VAL A 137 -10.31 -16.97 -18.21
CA VAL A 137 -10.27 -16.52 -16.82
C VAL A 137 -11.41 -17.18 -16.04
N PRO A 138 -11.20 -18.30 -15.33
CA PRO A 138 -12.31 -19.14 -14.87
C PRO A 138 -13.22 -18.45 -13.86
N CYS A 139 -12.66 -17.59 -13.00
CA CYS A 139 -13.41 -16.85 -11.98
C CYS A 139 -14.23 -15.67 -12.53
N LEU A 140 -14.00 -15.28 -13.78
CA LEU A 140 -14.81 -14.28 -14.49
C LEU A 140 -15.70 -14.92 -15.56
N SER A 141 -15.58 -16.22 -15.81
CA SER A 141 -16.40 -16.96 -16.76
C SER A 141 -17.61 -17.63 -16.10
N GLY A 142 -18.56 -18.07 -16.92
CA GLY A 142 -19.72 -18.84 -16.49
C GLY A 142 -20.04 -19.98 -17.45
N SER A 143 -21.24 -20.54 -17.33
CA SER A 143 -21.68 -21.67 -18.16
C SER A 143 -22.03 -21.28 -19.61
N THR A 144 -22.38 -20.01 -19.84
CA THR A 144 -22.82 -19.50 -21.15
C THR A 144 -21.96 -18.37 -21.69
N TYR A 145 -20.89 -18.02 -20.99
CA TYR A 145 -20.03 -16.89 -21.35
C TYR A 145 -18.60 -17.14 -20.86
N HIS A 146 -17.64 -16.69 -21.67
CA HIS A 146 -16.22 -17.03 -21.52
C HIS A 146 -15.38 -15.76 -21.55
N VAL A 147 -14.63 -15.51 -20.48
CA VAL A 147 -13.84 -14.29 -20.32
C VAL A 147 -12.37 -14.56 -20.58
N TYR A 148 -11.73 -13.66 -21.35
CA TYR A 148 -10.32 -13.74 -21.71
C TYR A 148 -9.64 -12.39 -21.48
N THR A 149 -8.36 -12.40 -21.12
CA THR A 149 -7.48 -11.22 -21.21
C THR A 149 -6.63 -11.32 -22.46
N VAL A 150 -6.64 -10.30 -23.31
CA VAL A 150 -5.90 -10.29 -24.57
C VAL A 150 -5.14 -8.98 -24.77
N ASP A 151 -4.09 -9.00 -25.60
CA ASP A 151 -3.47 -7.78 -26.10
C ASP A 151 -4.53 -6.93 -26.86
N PRO A 152 -4.69 -5.63 -26.56
CA PRO A 152 -5.68 -4.77 -27.20
C PRO A 152 -5.55 -4.66 -28.74
N ALA A 153 -4.37 -4.95 -29.30
CA ALA A 153 -4.14 -4.96 -30.75
C ALA A 153 -4.68 -6.22 -31.44
N LEU A 154 -5.12 -7.23 -30.70
CA LEU A 154 -5.67 -8.46 -31.27
C LEU A 154 -7.07 -8.22 -31.87
N TYR A 155 -7.33 -8.92 -32.98
CA TYR A 155 -8.64 -8.93 -33.60
C TYR A 155 -9.68 -9.57 -32.66
N VAL A 156 -10.80 -8.87 -32.45
CA VAL A 156 -11.92 -9.34 -31.63
C VAL A 156 -12.85 -10.18 -32.49
N PRO A 157 -13.04 -11.49 -32.19
CA PRO A 157 -13.98 -12.34 -32.92
C PRO A 157 -15.43 -11.84 -32.78
N SER A 158 -16.28 -12.14 -33.75
CA SER A 158 -17.69 -11.73 -33.73
C SER A 158 -18.51 -12.36 -32.60
N SER A 159 -18.03 -13.46 -32.01
CA SER A 159 -18.62 -14.06 -30.82
C SER A 159 -18.22 -13.38 -29.52
N CYS A 160 -17.42 -12.31 -29.56
CA CYS A 160 -16.85 -11.63 -28.41
C CYS A 160 -17.13 -10.14 -28.43
N GLU A 161 -17.21 -9.56 -27.23
CA GLU A 161 -17.28 -8.13 -27.00
C GLU A 161 -16.19 -7.69 -26.03
N ILE A 162 -15.64 -6.48 -26.23
CA ILE A 162 -14.72 -5.88 -25.28
C ILE A 162 -15.52 -5.38 -24.09
N VAL A 163 -15.26 -5.93 -22.91
CA VAL A 163 -15.86 -5.49 -21.65
C VAL A 163 -15.15 -4.23 -21.16
N LYS A 164 -13.82 -4.28 -21.10
CA LYS A 164 -12.99 -3.19 -20.57
C LYS A 164 -11.55 -3.36 -21.02
N THR A 165 -10.86 -2.25 -21.24
CA THR A 165 -9.40 -2.21 -21.40
C THR A 165 -8.78 -1.49 -20.22
N VAL A 166 -7.84 -2.13 -19.54
CA VAL A 166 -7.17 -1.60 -18.34
C VAL A 166 -5.67 -1.89 -18.37
N ALA A 167 -4.90 -1.02 -17.72
CA ALA A 167 -3.47 -1.21 -17.51
C ALA A 167 -3.25 -2.11 -16.28
N ILE A 168 -2.82 -3.35 -16.51
CA ILE A 168 -2.63 -4.36 -15.45
C ILE A 168 -1.25 -5.03 -15.57
N PRO A 169 -0.72 -5.65 -14.51
CA PRO A 169 0.62 -6.25 -14.52
C PRO A 169 0.83 -7.36 -15.55
N PHE A 170 -0.17 -8.21 -15.78
CA PHE A 170 -0.05 -9.40 -16.61
C PHE A 170 -1.43 -9.88 -17.09
N GLU A 171 -1.43 -10.56 -18.24
CA GLU A 171 -2.54 -11.38 -18.69
C GLU A 171 -2.81 -12.53 -17.71
N TYR A 172 -4.02 -13.08 -17.76
CA TYR A 172 -4.34 -14.26 -16.98
C TYR A 172 -3.46 -15.45 -17.38
N SER A 173 -2.88 -16.08 -16.37
CA SER A 173 -2.14 -17.33 -16.50
C SER A 173 -2.39 -18.17 -15.25
N PRO A 174 -2.65 -19.48 -15.39
CA PRO A 174 -2.91 -20.37 -14.25
C PRO A 174 -1.70 -20.45 -13.30
N TYR A 175 -0.49 -20.23 -13.81
CA TYR A 175 0.74 -20.25 -13.00
C TYR A 175 0.98 -18.96 -12.20
N VAL A 176 0.26 -17.90 -12.57
CA VAL A 176 0.37 -16.55 -12.00
C VAL A 176 -0.76 -16.30 -10.99
N SER A 177 -1.93 -16.91 -11.20
CA SER A 177 -3.07 -16.84 -10.26
C SER A 177 -2.84 -17.60 -8.96
N ASP A 178 -2.01 -18.64 -8.98
CA ASP A 178 -1.80 -19.54 -7.84
C ASP A 178 -0.60 -19.11 -6.97
N ASN A 179 -0.73 -17.96 -6.30
CA ASN A 179 0.16 -17.48 -5.23
C ASN A 179 1.59 -16.99 -5.58
N SER A 180 2.10 -17.17 -6.81
CA SER A 180 3.50 -16.81 -7.15
C SER A 180 3.70 -15.31 -7.46
N LEU A 181 2.78 -14.74 -8.25
CA LEU A 181 2.85 -13.40 -8.83
C LEU A 181 1.56 -12.60 -8.63
N GLY A 182 0.77 -12.94 -7.60
CA GLY A 182 -0.58 -12.41 -7.33
C GLY A 182 -0.70 -10.90 -7.13
N LEU A 183 -1.84 -10.46 -6.57
CA LEU A 183 -2.14 -9.03 -6.41
C LEU A 183 -1.15 -8.38 -5.43
N ARG A 184 -0.24 -7.56 -5.98
CA ARG A 184 0.81 -6.87 -5.23
C ARG A 184 0.74 -5.38 -5.49
N LEU A 185 0.67 -4.63 -4.40
CA LEU A 185 0.76 -3.18 -4.44
C LEU A 185 2.05 -2.72 -3.75
N THR A 186 2.53 -1.56 -4.18
CA THR A 186 3.50 -0.75 -3.46
C THR A 186 2.84 0.53 -2.98
N TRP A 187 3.47 1.24 -2.06
CA TRP A 187 2.95 2.49 -1.54
C TRP A 187 4.04 3.56 -1.45
N ASP A 188 3.60 4.79 -1.63
CA ASP A 188 4.40 5.97 -1.31
C ASP A 188 3.89 6.58 0.00
N LEU A 189 4.82 7.09 0.82
CA LEU A 189 4.44 7.89 1.97
C LEU A 189 4.07 9.29 1.46
N PRO A 190 2.99 9.91 1.95
CA PRO A 190 2.74 11.32 1.68
C PRO A 190 3.94 12.12 2.17
N GLU A 191 4.37 13.09 1.37
CA GLU A 191 5.41 14.03 1.79
C GLU A 191 4.89 14.79 3.02
N SER A 192 5.60 14.70 4.14
CA SER A 192 5.32 15.52 5.31
C SER A 192 5.46 17.01 4.92
N GLU A 193 4.60 17.86 5.48
CA GLU A 193 4.67 19.32 5.21
C GLU A 193 6.04 19.91 5.59
N ASP A 194 6.76 19.29 6.53
CA ASP A 194 8.14 19.67 6.91
C ASP A 194 9.13 19.61 5.74
N ASN A 195 8.96 18.66 4.81
CA ASN A 195 9.86 18.51 3.65
C ASN A 195 9.64 19.59 2.59
N LYS A 196 8.44 20.20 2.53
CA LYS A 196 8.17 21.35 1.65
C LYS A 196 8.93 22.59 2.10
N THR A 197 9.01 22.79 3.42
CA THR A 197 9.79 23.88 4.03
C THR A 197 11.29 23.70 3.83
N LEU A 198 11.80 22.46 3.85
CA LEU A 198 13.22 22.15 3.64
C LEU A 198 13.65 22.32 2.16
N ALA A 199 12.75 22.00 1.21
CA ALA A 199 12.99 22.21 -0.21
C ALA A 199 13.01 23.70 -0.58
N GLN A 200 12.22 24.55 0.08
CA GLN A 200 12.22 26.00 -0.11
C GLN A 200 13.38 26.73 0.58
N THR A 201 13.93 26.19 1.68
CA THR A 201 15.07 26.81 2.37
C THR A 201 16.43 26.43 1.77
N ARG A 202 16.50 25.46 0.84
CA ARG A 202 17.78 25.06 0.22
C ARG A 202 18.37 26.10 -0.74
N ASP A 203 17.61 27.11 -1.16
CA ASP A 203 18.11 28.26 -1.93
C ASP A 203 18.52 29.47 -1.08
N SER A 204 18.41 29.39 0.25
CA SER A 204 18.76 30.49 1.14
C SER A 204 19.34 29.96 2.45
N HIS A 205 20.66 29.99 2.52
CA HIS A 205 21.51 29.88 3.71
C HIS A 205 21.78 28.48 4.31
N LYS A 206 23.08 28.19 4.29
CA LYS A 206 23.85 27.13 4.95
C LYS A 206 23.58 27.03 6.47
N ALA A 207 22.96 25.93 6.91
CA ALA A 207 23.04 25.37 8.28
C ALA A 207 22.82 23.85 8.17
N ARG A 208 23.85 23.01 8.24
CA ARG A 208 24.44 22.38 9.43
C ARG A 208 23.41 21.83 10.43
N TYR A 209 23.43 20.49 10.54
CA TYR A 209 22.79 19.61 11.51
C TYR A 209 21.29 19.33 11.34
N ILE A 210 20.98 18.22 10.64
CA ILE A 210 20.10 17.14 11.14
C ILE A 210 20.61 15.83 10.51
N GLU A 211 21.66 15.25 11.08
CA GLU A 211 21.83 13.79 11.08
C GLU A 211 21.68 13.41 12.55
N ASN A 212 20.50 12.87 12.87
CA ASN A 212 20.22 11.94 13.98
C ASN A 212 18.71 11.88 14.21
N CYS A 213 18.04 11.15 13.32
CA CYS A 213 17.27 9.97 13.68
C CYS A 213 17.57 8.89 12.63
#